data_AF-E3I6I4-F1
#
_entry.id   AF-E3I6I4-F1
#
_cell.length_a   1.000
_cell.length_b   1.000
_cell.length_c   1.000
_cell.angle_alpha   90.00
_cell.angle_beta   90.00
_cell.angle_gamma   90.00
#
_symmetry.space_group_name_H-M   'P 1'
#
loop_
_entity.id
_entity.type
_entity.pdbx_description
1 polymer ?
#
loop_
_entity_poly.entity_id
_entity_poly.type
_entity_poly.pdbx_seq_one_letter_code
_entity_poly.pdbx_strand_id
1 'polypeptide(L)'
;MAIPHETELVILSVAISLIGALTAAILMSNLDRLRGGERRARLLMAGLVLGGAIWTTHFVGLLALESPVNLGHNPELLALSALVAFTGTTAALLLVGIRSDGAATRLPLAATLLGFTLVLTNYSGLAAVAGRELRLSWFLTVIGVAISIQAAIVALWLLLRIRLRGIVLTSAGAVALGIVLSSTHYMAVASTMRLDETLAVLPRAVEQTSDQSLAWTATIALYVVCSVCLCVFVLSQFRSEQK
;
A
#
# COMPACT_ATOMS: atom_id res chain seq x y z
N MET A 1 18.99 -19.67 -16.87
CA MET A 1 18.92 -19.96 -15.43
C MET A 1 19.29 -18.67 -14.72
N ALA A 2 18.29 -17.82 -14.43
CA ALA A 2 18.50 -16.46 -13.94
C ALA A 2 17.49 -16.16 -12.83
N ILE A 3 17.86 -16.43 -11.57
CA ILE A 3 17.22 -15.86 -10.37
C ILE A 3 18.35 -15.77 -9.33
N PRO A 4 18.72 -14.54 -8.91
CA PRO A 4 18.45 -14.15 -7.53
C PRO A 4 17.67 -12.83 -7.37
N HIS A 5 18.10 -11.74 -8.00
CA HIS A 5 17.69 -10.38 -7.56
C HIS A 5 16.23 -9.98 -7.86
N GLU A 6 15.68 -10.35 -9.01
CA GLU A 6 14.31 -9.95 -9.39
C GLU A 6 13.25 -10.61 -8.49
N THR A 7 13.44 -11.90 -8.19
CA THR A 7 12.53 -12.62 -7.29
C THR A 7 12.70 -12.16 -5.84
N GLU A 8 13.91 -11.80 -5.43
CA GLU A 8 14.17 -11.19 -4.12
C GLU A 8 13.38 -9.88 -3.94
N LEU A 9 13.37 -8.99 -4.95
CA LEU A 9 12.63 -7.72 -4.89
C LEU A 9 11.12 -7.92 -4.91
N VAL A 10 10.62 -8.90 -5.67
CA VAL A 10 9.19 -9.29 -5.65
C VAL A 10 8.78 -9.79 -4.27
N ILE A 11 9.58 -10.68 -3.66
CA ILE A 11 9.32 -11.19 -2.31
C ILE A 11 9.38 -10.04 -1.30
N LEU A 12 10.36 -9.14 -1.44
CA LEU A 12 10.52 -7.98 -0.57
C LEU A 12 9.31 -7.04 -0.65
N SER A 13 8.79 -6.74 -1.84
CA SER A 13 7.63 -5.85 -2.00
C SER A 13 6.36 -6.44 -1.39
N VAL A 14 6.18 -7.77 -1.49
CA VAL A 14 5.09 -8.51 -0.84
C VAL A 14 5.28 -8.53 0.68
N ALA A 15 6.51 -8.74 1.16
CA ALA A 15 6.81 -8.70 2.60
C ALA A 15 6.52 -7.31 3.17
N ILE A 16 6.89 -6.24 2.45
CA ILE A 16 6.59 -4.85 2.81
C ILE A 16 5.08 -4.61 2.93
N SER A 17 4.29 -5.08 1.96
CA SER A 17 2.83 -4.90 1.99
C SER A 17 2.20 -5.62 3.19
N LEU A 18 2.68 -6.83 3.50
CA LEU A 18 2.23 -7.61 4.65
C LEU A 18 2.60 -6.95 5.98
N ILE A 19 3.86 -6.54 6.15
CA ILE A 19 4.35 -5.89 7.38
C ILE A 19 3.61 -4.57 7.62
N GLY A 20 3.43 -3.77 6.57
CA GLY A 20 2.68 -2.52 6.64
C GLY A 20 1.21 -2.73 7.02
N ALA A 21 0.54 -3.69 6.37
CA ALA A 21 -0.85 -4.04 6.69
C ALA A 21 -1.01 -4.57 8.13
N LEU A 22 -0.09 -5.42 8.59
CA LEU A 22 -0.05 -5.91 9.98
C LEU A 22 0.15 -4.77 10.98
N THR A 23 1.11 -3.90 10.72
CA THR A 23 1.41 -2.74 11.59
C THR A 23 0.21 -1.80 11.66
N ALA A 24 -0.42 -1.49 10.53
CA ALA A 24 -1.63 -0.68 10.50
C ALA A 24 -2.79 -1.35 11.26
N ALA A 25 -2.97 -2.67 11.11
CA ALA A 25 -3.99 -3.42 11.86
C ALA A 25 -3.75 -3.41 13.37
N ILE A 26 -2.50 -3.54 13.81
CA ILE A 26 -2.11 -3.43 15.23
C ILE A 26 -2.42 -2.03 15.76
N LEU A 27 -2.08 -0.97 15.00
CA LEU A 27 -2.39 0.41 15.37
C LEU A 27 -3.89 0.68 15.46
N MET A 28 -4.70 -0.01 14.64
CA MET A 28 -6.15 0.03 14.68
C MET A 28 -6.79 -0.87 15.75
N SER A 29 -5.99 -1.68 16.45
CA SER A 29 -6.49 -2.52 17.54
C SER A 29 -6.94 -1.69 18.73
N ASN A 30 -7.98 -2.16 19.43
CA ASN A 30 -8.50 -1.54 20.65
C ASN A 30 -8.93 -0.07 20.51
N LEU A 31 -9.17 0.44 19.30
CA LEU A 31 -9.63 1.82 19.05
C LEU A 31 -10.97 2.14 19.73
N ASP A 32 -11.75 1.15 20.14
CA ASP A 32 -13.02 1.34 20.85
C ASP A 32 -12.84 1.75 22.31
N ARG A 33 -11.68 1.41 22.91
CA ARG A 33 -11.32 1.78 24.28
C ARG A 33 -10.75 3.20 24.37
N LEU A 34 -10.35 3.77 23.23
CA LEU A 34 -9.74 5.10 23.17
C LEU A 34 -10.79 6.20 22.96
N ARG A 35 -10.51 7.38 23.52
CA ARG A 35 -11.38 8.56 23.43
C ARG A 35 -10.64 9.73 22.77
N GLY A 36 -11.41 10.57 22.05
CA GLY A 36 -10.93 11.85 21.53
C GLY A 36 -9.63 11.78 20.71
N GLY A 37 -8.62 12.53 21.15
CA GLY A 37 -7.36 12.77 20.45
C GLY A 37 -6.50 11.52 20.26
N GLU A 38 -6.40 10.64 21.26
CA GLU A 38 -5.56 9.42 21.19
C GLU A 38 -6.02 8.48 20.07
N ARG A 39 -7.34 8.36 19.91
CA ARG A 39 -7.94 7.57 18.86
C ARG A 39 -7.64 8.13 17.47
N ARG A 40 -7.75 9.45 17.32
CA ARG A 40 -7.40 10.13 16.08
C ARG A 40 -5.92 9.97 15.76
N ALA A 41 -5.04 10.10 16.76
CA ALA A 41 -3.61 9.89 16.61
C ALA A 41 -3.28 8.46 16.13
N ARG A 42 -3.92 7.42 16.69
CA ARG A 42 -3.71 6.04 16.23
C ARG A 42 -4.17 5.82 14.78
N LEU A 43 -5.30 6.40 14.40
CA LEU A 43 -5.78 6.33 13.02
C LEU A 43 -4.85 7.06 12.04
N LEU A 44 -4.30 8.21 12.45
CA LEU A 44 -3.29 8.93 11.67
C LEU A 44 -2.03 8.09 11.49
N MET A 45 -1.49 7.50 12.57
CA MET A 45 -0.32 6.62 12.49
C MET A 45 -0.59 5.39 11.60
N ALA A 46 -1.74 4.74 11.75
CA ALA A 46 -2.13 3.61 10.92
C ALA A 46 -2.23 3.99 9.43
N GLY A 47 -2.76 5.17 9.13
CA GLY A 47 -2.88 5.70 7.78
C GLY A 47 -1.52 5.95 7.13
N LEU A 48 -0.63 6.62 7.87
CA LEU A 48 0.74 6.90 7.41
C LEU A 48 1.53 5.62 7.15
N VAL A 49 1.47 4.66 8.07
CA VAL A 49 2.11 3.35 7.91
C VAL A 49 1.57 2.61 6.68
N LEU A 50 0.25 2.55 6.54
CA LEU A 50 -0.38 1.85 5.42
C LEU A 50 -0.08 2.54 4.08
N GLY A 51 -0.12 3.87 4.04
CA GLY A 51 0.22 4.66 2.85
C GLY A 51 1.69 4.51 2.46
N GLY A 52 2.59 4.53 3.44
CA GLY A 52 4.01 4.25 3.22
C GLY A 52 4.24 2.84 2.68
N ALA A 53 3.54 1.85 3.22
CA ALA A 53 3.62 0.47 2.71
C ALA A 53 3.12 0.34 1.27
N ILE A 54 1.99 0.98 0.94
CA ILE A 54 1.45 1.00 -0.43
C ILE A 54 2.46 1.62 -1.40
N TRP A 55 2.99 2.80 -1.07
CA TRP A 55 3.93 3.50 -1.94
C TRP A 55 5.27 2.74 -2.06
N THR A 56 5.79 2.19 -0.97
CA THR A 56 7.04 1.43 -0.98
C THR A 56 6.88 0.12 -1.75
N THR A 57 5.78 -0.62 -1.57
CA THR A 57 5.47 -1.80 -2.38
C THR A 57 5.41 -1.44 -3.85
N HIS A 58 4.78 -0.32 -4.20
CA HIS A 58 4.72 0.15 -5.58
C HIS A 58 6.12 0.44 -6.14
N PHE A 59 6.94 1.20 -5.42
CA PHE A 59 8.29 1.57 -5.83
C PHE A 59 9.23 0.36 -5.95
N VAL A 60 9.30 -0.49 -4.92
CA VAL A 60 10.13 -1.71 -4.93
C VAL A 60 9.65 -2.70 -5.98
N GLY A 61 8.34 -2.80 -6.20
CA GLY A 61 7.77 -3.64 -7.25
C GLY A 61 8.10 -3.15 -8.67
N LEU A 62 8.13 -1.83 -8.89
CA LEU A 62 8.60 -1.26 -10.17
C LEU A 62 10.07 -1.57 -10.45
N LEU A 63 10.91 -1.55 -9.41
CA LEU A 63 12.33 -1.92 -9.54
C LEU A 63 12.54 -3.40 -9.86
N ALA A 64 11.59 -4.26 -9.50
CA ALA A 64 11.66 -5.70 -9.73
C ALA A 64 11.26 -6.14 -11.15
N LEU A 65 10.91 -5.20 -12.04
CA LEU A 65 10.30 -5.52 -13.34
C LEU A 65 11.25 -5.44 -14.54
N GLU A 66 12.57 -5.28 -14.35
CA GLU A 66 13.60 -5.16 -15.42
C GLU A 66 13.22 -4.26 -16.62
N SER A 67 12.24 -3.38 -16.47
CA SER A 67 11.90 -2.41 -17.51
C SER A 67 12.94 -1.28 -17.42
N PRO A 68 13.33 -0.64 -18.53
CA PRO A 68 14.15 0.58 -18.50
C PRO A 68 13.33 1.73 -17.86
N VAL A 69 13.09 1.58 -16.56
CA VAL A 69 12.33 2.48 -15.72
C VAL A 69 13.27 3.60 -15.35
N ASN A 70 13.31 4.64 -16.18
CA ASN A 70 13.99 5.86 -15.77
C ASN A 70 13.11 6.55 -14.71
N LEU A 71 13.34 6.23 -13.43
CA LEU A 71 12.66 6.84 -12.29
C LEU A 71 12.77 8.38 -12.29
N GLY A 72 13.73 8.94 -13.04
CA GLY A 72 13.92 10.37 -13.23
C GLY A 72 13.03 11.02 -14.29
N HIS A 73 12.17 10.27 -15.00
CA HIS A 73 11.39 10.83 -16.11
C HIS A 73 10.35 11.87 -15.63
N ASN A 74 9.68 11.62 -14.51
CA ASN A 74 8.77 12.59 -13.90
C ASN A 74 8.70 12.46 -12.36
N PRO A 75 9.63 13.11 -11.62
CA PRO A 75 9.67 13.04 -10.17
C PRO A 75 8.44 13.69 -9.49
N GLU A 76 7.77 14.63 -10.18
CA GLU A 76 6.54 15.26 -9.67
C GLU A 76 5.39 14.26 -9.59
N LEU A 77 5.22 13.41 -10.63
CA LEU A 77 4.23 12.34 -10.61
C LEU A 77 4.55 11.27 -9.56
N LEU A 78 5.83 10.97 -9.34
CA LEU A 78 6.25 10.04 -8.29
C LEU A 78 5.94 10.59 -6.88
N ALA A 79 6.19 11.88 -6.66
CA ALA A 79 5.83 12.57 -5.43
C ALA A 79 4.30 12.66 -5.24
N LEU A 80 3.56 12.90 -6.32
CA LEU A 80 2.09 12.91 -6.29
C LEU A 80 1.53 11.53 -5.94
N SER A 81 2.10 10.46 -6.49
CA SER A 81 1.74 9.08 -6.15
C SER A 81 1.93 8.80 -4.65
N ALA A 82 3.08 9.23 -4.10
CA ALA A 82 3.34 9.15 -2.65
C ALA A 82 2.30 9.93 -1.85
N LEU A 83 2.03 11.18 -2.24
CA LEU A 83 1.07 12.05 -1.57
C LEU A 83 -0.33 11.44 -1.56
N VAL A 84 -0.78 10.88 -2.69
CA VAL A 84 -2.06 10.19 -2.80
C VAL A 84 -2.09 8.98 -1.88
N ALA A 85 -1.02 8.17 -1.86
CA ALA A 85 -0.94 7.00 -0.98
C ALA A 85 -1.10 7.39 0.49
N PHE A 86 -0.32 8.36 0.99
CA PHE A 86 -0.39 8.80 2.38
C PHE A 86 -1.71 9.46 2.75
N THR A 87 -2.20 10.38 1.92
CA THR A 87 -3.40 11.17 2.23
C THR A 87 -4.67 10.35 2.06
N GLY A 88 -4.76 9.54 1.00
CA GLY A 88 -5.91 8.70 0.69
C GLY A 88 -6.13 7.59 1.70
N THR A 89 -5.07 6.89 2.13
CA THR A 89 -5.18 5.85 3.18
C THR A 89 -5.53 6.46 4.53
N THR A 90 -4.90 7.58 4.88
CA THR A 90 -5.19 8.28 6.13
C THR A 90 -6.62 8.77 6.16
N ALA A 91 -7.13 9.35 5.06
CA ALA A 91 -8.52 9.77 4.94
C ALA A 91 -9.48 8.58 5.06
N ALA A 92 -9.18 7.45 4.39
CA ALA A 92 -10.00 6.24 4.49
C ALA A 92 -10.07 5.69 5.92
N LEU A 93 -8.95 5.62 6.63
CA LEU A 93 -8.93 5.13 8.02
C LEU A 93 -9.57 6.12 8.99
N LEU A 94 -9.39 7.43 8.80
CA LEU A 94 -10.10 8.44 9.60
C LEU A 94 -11.61 8.35 9.40
N LEU A 95 -12.06 8.21 8.15
CA LEU A 95 -13.48 8.11 7.78
C LEU A 95 -14.12 6.89 8.43
N VAL A 96 -13.49 5.72 8.32
CA VAL A 96 -14.00 4.50 8.94
C VAL A 96 -13.92 4.54 10.47
N GLY A 97 -13.02 5.37 10.98
CA GLY A 97 -12.90 5.67 12.39
C GLY A 97 -14.05 6.51 12.95
N ILE A 98 -14.88 7.23 12.20
CA ILE A 98 -15.85 8.14 12.86
C ILE A 98 -16.91 7.34 13.64
N ARG A 99 -17.08 7.63 14.95
CA ARG A 99 -18.12 7.01 15.80
C ARG A 99 -19.45 7.73 15.58
N SER A 100 -20.37 7.12 14.83
CA SER A 100 -21.78 7.51 14.81
C SER A 100 -22.63 6.37 14.23
N ASP A 101 -23.95 6.53 14.24
CA ASP A 101 -24.96 5.54 13.83
C ASP A 101 -24.91 5.14 12.33
N GLY A 102 -23.92 5.63 11.55
CA GLY A 102 -23.72 5.38 10.12
C GLY A 102 -22.61 4.38 9.79
N ALA A 103 -22.27 3.45 10.69
CA ALA A 103 -21.16 2.51 10.46
C ALA A 103 -21.33 1.66 9.19
N ALA A 104 -22.57 1.30 8.84
CA ALA A 104 -22.90 0.48 7.66
C ALA A 104 -22.64 1.19 6.33
N THR A 105 -22.75 2.53 6.27
CA THR A 105 -22.49 3.32 5.06
C THR A 105 -21.04 3.80 4.98
N ARG A 106 -20.37 4.01 6.12
CA ARG A 106 -18.97 4.46 6.15
C ARG A 106 -17.97 3.40 5.72
N LEU A 107 -18.21 2.14 6.08
CA LEU A 107 -17.33 1.06 5.69
C LEU A 107 -17.16 0.94 4.17
N PRO A 108 -18.24 0.83 3.36
CA PRO A 108 -18.09 0.77 1.91
C PRO A 108 -17.52 2.07 1.34
N LEU A 109 -17.82 3.24 1.92
CA LEU A 109 -17.27 4.52 1.47
C LEU A 109 -15.74 4.61 1.71
N ALA A 110 -15.28 4.25 2.91
CA ALA A 110 -13.86 4.22 3.26
C ALA A 110 -13.09 3.19 2.42
N ALA A 111 -13.69 2.03 2.19
CA ALA A 111 -13.09 1.00 1.35
C ALA A 111 -13.04 1.38 -0.13
N THR A 112 -14.06 2.09 -0.62
CA THR A 112 -14.05 2.67 -1.96
C THR A 112 -12.93 3.70 -2.09
N LEU A 113 -12.81 4.60 -1.11
CA LEU A 113 -11.72 5.59 -1.05
C LEU A 113 -10.33 4.93 -1.01
N LEU A 114 -10.17 3.87 -0.21
CA LEU A 114 -8.93 3.10 -0.16
C LEU A 114 -8.64 2.42 -1.49
N GLY A 115 -9.64 1.77 -2.12
CA GLY A 115 -9.50 1.13 -3.43
C GLY A 115 -9.10 2.12 -4.52
N PHE A 116 -9.72 3.31 -4.55
CA PHE A 116 -9.29 4.40 -5.44
C PHE A 116 -7.87 4.86 -5.17
N THR A 117 -7.48 4.95 -3.90
CA THR A 117 -6.10 5.30 -3.51
C THR A 117 -5.09 4.30 -4.06
N LEU A 118 -5.37 2.99 -3.96
CA LEU A 118 -4.51 1.93 -4.50
C LEU A 118 -4.34 2.04 -6.01
N VAL A 119 -5.46 2.23 -6.72
CA VAL A 119 -5.48 2.40 -8.18
C VAL A 119 -4.68 3.65 -8.57
N LEU A 120 -5.01 4.80 -7.99
CA LEU A 120 -4.36 6.07 -8.33
C LEU A 120 -2.86 6.02 -8.08
N THR A 121 -2.43 5.46 -6.95
CA THR A 121 -1.00 5.31 -6.63
C THR A 121 -0.30 4.46 -7.69
N ASN A 122 -0.89 3.32 -8.04
CA ASN A 122 -0.30 2.40 -9.02
C ASN A 122 -0.22 3.00 -10.43
N TYR A 123 -1.29 3.62 -10.93
CA TYR A 123 -1.30 4.17 -12.28
C TYR A 123 -0.51 5.49 -12.40
N SER A 124 -0.53 6.34 -11.38
CA SER A 124 0.28 7.57 -11.39
C SER A 124 1.78 7.28 -11.35
N GLY A 125 2.20 6.25 -10.59
CA GLY A 125 3.61 5.85 -10.58
C GLY A 125 4.02 5.10 -11.86
N LEU A 126 3.13 4.29 -12.46
CA LEU A 126 3.37 3.75 -13.80
C LEU A 126 3.50 4.86 -14.86
N ALA A 127 2.66 5.90 -14.79
CA ALA A 127 2.76 7.06 -15.68
C ALA A 127 4.05 7.89 -15.45
N ALA A 128 4.54 7.95 -14.21
CA ALA A 128 5.80 8.63 -13.89
C ALA A 128 7.01 7.96 -14.58
N VAL A 129 6.91 6.66 -14.80
CA VAL A 129 7.98 5.80 -15.34
C VAL A 129 7.88 5.63 -16.86
N ALA A 130 6.67 5.41 -17.39
CA ALA A 130 6.45 5.08 -18.81
C ALA A 130 6.51 6.30 -19.75
N GLY A 131 6.53 7.53 -19.21
CA GLY A 131 6.53 8.75 -20.02
C GLY A 131 5.28 8.86 -20.91
N ARG A 132 5.46 9.24 -22.19
CA ARG A 132 4.35 9.51 -23.13
C ARG A 132 3.74 8.27 -23.79
N GLU A 133 4.30 7.07 -23.58
CA GLU A 133 3.86 5.84 -24.25
C GLU A 133 3.09 4.87 -23.34
N LEU A 134 2.48 5.36 -22.25
CA LEU A 134 1.65 4.51 -21.39
C LEU A 134 0.38 4.08 -22.13
N ARG A 135 0.40 2.87 -22.72
CA ARG A 135 -0.78 2.24 -23.31
C ARG A 135 -1.51 1.42 -22.26
N LEU A 136 -2.70 1.89 -21.89
CA LEU A 136 -3.56 1.23 -20.91
C LEU A 136 -4.61 0.38 -21.63
N SER A 137 -4.73 -0.88 -21.23
CA SER A 137 -5.91 -1.66 -21.56
C SER A 137 -7.06 -1.25 -20.65
N TRP A 138 -7.97 -0.41 -21.14
CA TRP A 138 -9.12 0.09 -20.36
C TRP A 138 -9.94 -1.05 -19.73
N PHE A 139 -10.07 -2.18 -20.42
CA PHE A 139 -10.77 -3.36 -19.92
C PHE A 139 -10.11 -3.97 -18.66
N LEU A 140 -8.80 -4.28 -18.71
CA LEU A 140 -8.09 -4.82 -17.54
C LEU A 140 -7.95 -3.78 -16.43
N THR A 141 -7.87 -2.50 -16.79
CA THR A 141 -7.81 -1.38 -15.83
C THR A 141 -9.10 -1.32 -15.01
N VAL A 142 -10.26 -1.31 -15.66
CA VAL A 142 -11.57 -1.26 -14.97
C VAL A 142 -11.81 -2.50 -14.12
N ILE A 143 -11.47 -3.69 -14.63
CA ILE A 143 -11.58 -4.94 -13.86
C ILE A 143 -10.64 -4.92 -12.65
N GLY A 144 -9.39 -4.50 -12.83
CA GLY A 144 -8.41 -4.37 -11.75
C GLY A 144 -8.87 -3.38 -10.67
N VAL A 145 -9.45 -2.25 -11.07
CA VAL A 145 -10.06 -1.27 -10.16
C VAL A 145 -11.20 -1.91 -9.37
N ALA A 146 -12.12 -2.59 -10.04
CA ALA A 146 -13.27 -3.22 -9.40
C ALA A 146 -12.82 -4.29 -8.38
N ILE A 147 -11.86 -5.15 -8.75
CA ILE A 147 -11.30 -6.16 -7.85
C ILE A 147 -10.57 -5.50 -6.67
N SER A 148 -9.81 -4.43 -6.91
CA SER A 148 -9.11 -3.69 -5.86
C SER A 148 -10.08 -3.12 -4.83
N ILE A 149 -11.16 -2.48 -5.29
CA ILE A 149 -12.20 -1.92 -4.43
C ILE A 149 -12.90 -3.03 -3.64
N GLN A 150 -13.30 -4.10 -4.32
CA GLN A 150 -14.03 -5.21 -3.69
C GLN A 150 -13.17 -5.92 -2.64
N ALA A 151 -11.89 -6.12 -2.93
CA ALA A 151 -10.96 -6.74 -2.00
C ALA A 151 -10.57 -5.79 -0.84
N ALA A 152 -10.48 -4.47 -1.08
CA ALA A 152 -10.34 -3.48 -0.01
C ALA A 152 -11.56 -3.44 0.92
N ILE A 153 -12.78 -3.58 0.36
CA ILE A 153 -14.02 -3.72 1.15
C ILE A 153 -13.92 -4.95 2.05
N VAL A 154 -13.56 -6.11 1.49
CA VAL A 154 -13.42 -7.36 2.27
C VAL A 154 -12.35 -7.20 3.34
N ALA A 155 -11.18 -6.65 3.02
CA ALA A 155 -10.09 -6.49 3.97
C ALA A 155 -10.43 -5.55 5.13
N LEU A 156 -11.04 -4.39 4.84
CA LEU A 156 -11.49 -3.47 5.88
C LEU A 156 -12.67 -4.04 6.67
N TRP A 157 -13.60 -4.74 6.01
CA TRP A 157 -14.68 -5.44 6.70
C TRP A 157 -14.12 -6.48 7.66
N LEU A 158 -13.16 -7.31 7.24
CA LEU A 158 -12.48 -8.25 8.13
C LEU A 158 -11.81 -7.51 9.30
N LEU A 159 -10.97 -6.50 9.03
CA LEU A 159 -10.27 -5.74 10.07
C LEU A 159 -11.22 -5.07 11.09
N LEU A 160 -12.42 -4.66 10.68
CA LEU A 160 -13.33 -3.87 11.51
C LEU A 160 -14.47 -4.69 12.13
N ARG A 161 -14.91 -5.77 11.49
CA ARG A 161 -16.05 -6.59 11.93
C ARG A 161 -15.60 -7.78 12.78
N ILE A 162 -14.34 -8.21 12.62
CA ILE A 162 -13.71 -9.28 13.41
C ILE A 162 -13.01 -8.74 14.68
N ARG A 163 -13.17 -7.44 14.92
CA ARG A 163 -12.75 -6.61 16.08
C ARG A 163 -13.13 -7.15 17.48
N LEU A 164 -13.73 -8.34 17.56
CA LEU A 164 -14.26 -8.98 18.76
C LEU A 164 -13.64 -10.37 19.09
N ARG A 165 -12.64 -10.90 18.35
CA ARG A 165 -12.18 -12.31 18.53
C ARG A 165 -10.67 -12.57 18.68
N GLY A 166 -9.85 -11.54 18.96
CA GLY A 166 -8.45 -11.70 19.38
C GLY A 166 -7.39 -11.53 18.27
N ILE A 167 -6.12 -11.76 18.64
CA ILE A 167 -4.94 -11.40 17.84
C ILE A 167 -4.85 -12.17 16.51
N VAL A 168 -5.20 -13.46 16.52
CA VAL A 168 -5.13 -14.35 15.35
C VAL A 168 -6.01 -13.84 14.20
N LEU A 169 -7.22 -13.39 14.52
CA LEU A 169 -8.21 -12.98 13.54
C LEU A 169 -7.96 -11.54 13.03
N THR A 170 -7.27 -10.71 13.82
CA THR A 170 -6.71 -9.43 13.37
C THR A 170 -5.57 -9.64 12.37
N SER A 171 -4.68 -10.60 12.66
CA SER A 171 -3.60 -10.99 11.74
C SER A 171 -4.15 -11.53 10.41
N ALA A 172 -5.23 -12.32 10.43
CA ALA A 172 -5.86 -12.81 9.19
C ALA A 172 -6.38 -11.66 8.30
N GLY A 173 -7.04 -10.65 8.88
CA GLY A 173 -7.50 -9.47 8.13
C GLY A 173 -6.34 -8.63 7.57
N ALA A 174 -5.24 -8.51 8.32
CA ALA A 174 -4.04 -7.83 7.87
C ALA A 174 -3.31 -8.57 6.73
N VAL A 175 -3.21 -9.90 6.82
CA VAL A 175 -2.66 -10.73 5.74
C VAL A 175 -3.51 -10.61 4.49
N ALA A 176 -4.84 -10.67 4.63
CA ALA A 176 -5.76 -10.44 3.52
C ALA A 176 -5.53 -9.05 2.89
N LEU A 177 -5.40 -8.00 3.70
CA LEU A 177 -5.09 -6.65 3.21
C LEU A 177 -3.74 -6.62 2.47
N GLY A 178 -2.67 -7.21 3.02
CA GLY A 178 -1.35 -7.25 2.38
C GLY A 178 -1.35 -8.02 1.04
N ILE A 179 -2.11 -9.11 0.95
CA ILE A 179 -2.33 -9.84 -0.32
C ILE A 179 -3.05 -8.97 -1.33
N VAL A 180 -4.08 -8.23 -0.92
CA VAL A 180 -4.78 -7.27 -1.80
C VAL A 180 -3.81 -6.20 -2.29
N LEU A 181 -3.00 -5.62 -1.40
CA LEU A 181 -2.00 -4.62 -1.77
C LEU A 181 -1.03 -5.12 -2.85
N SER A 182 -0.45 -6.31 -2.66
CA SER A 182 0.48 -6.87 -3.64
C SER A 182 -0.21 -7.28 -4.95
N SER A 183 -1.38 -7.92 -4.85
CA SER A 183 -2.13 -8.38 -6.03
C SER A 183 -2.58 -7.22 -6.91
N THR A 184 -3.03 -6.13 -6.31
CA THR A 184 -3.48 -4.93 -7.05
C THR A 184 -2.31 -4.21 -7.73
N HIS A 185 -1.13 -4.20 -7.10
CA HIS A 185 0.09 -3.71 -7.72
C HIS A 185 0.47 -4.52 -8.97
N TYR A 186 0.64 -5.83 -8.85
CA TYR A 186 1.05 -6.68 -9.97
C TYR A 186 -0.01 -6.78 -11.06
N MET A 187 -1.30 -6.65 -10.71
CA MET A 187 -2.37 -6.58 -11.71
C MET A 187 -2.35 -5.27 -12.51
N ALA A 188 -1.98 -4.15 -11.88
CA ALA A 188 -1.78 -2.88 -12.59
C ALA A 188 -0.55 -2.96 -13.53
N VAL A 189 0.50 -3.63 -13.12
CA VAL A 189 1.66 -3.90 -13.99
C VAL A 189 1.24 -4.76 -15.19
N ALA A 190 0.53 -5.87 -14.94
CA ALA A 190 0.07 -6.77 -15.99
C ALA A 190 -0.88 -6.10 -17.01
N SER A 191 -1.63 -5.07 -16.60
CA SER A 191 -2.53 -4.33 -17.50
C SER A 191 -1.79 -3.45 -18.51
N THR A 192 -0.52 -3.12 -18.24
CA THR A 192 0.36 -2.34 -19.12
C THR A 192 1.23 -3.23 -20.01
N MET A 193 1.75 -4.36 -19.51
CA MET A 193 2.65 -5.25 -20.26
C MET A 193 1.99 -6.00 -21.43
N ARG A 194 0.68 -6.30 -21.33
CA ARG A 194 -0.04 -7.04 -22.38
C ARG A 194 -0.17 -6.32 -23.72
N LEU A 195 0.14 -5.03 -23.77
CA LEU A 195 0.11 -4.23 -25.00
C LEU A 195 1.49 -4.09 -25.67
N ASP A 196 2.54 -4.64 -25.03
CA ASP A 196 3.94 -4.36 -25.35
C ASP A 196 4.74 -5.60 -25.81
N GLU A 197 4.07 -6.71 -26.15
CA GLU A 197 4.68 -7.84 -26.89
C GLU A 197 5.29 -7.40 -28.23
N THR A 198 5.02 -6.17 -28.69
CA THR A 198 5.61 -5.58 -29.90
C THR A 198 6.92 -4.82 -29.66
N LEU A 199 7.31 -4.50 -28.41
CA LEU A 199 8.55 -3.77 -28.08
C LEU A 199 9.67 -4.65 -27.48
N ALA A 200 9.41 -5.96 -27.27
CA ALA A 200 10.39 -6.94 -26.77
C ALA A 200 11.62 -7.19 -27.68
N VAL A 201 11.78 -6.42 -28.77
CA VAL A 201 12.84 -6.58 -29.79
C VAL A 201 14.01 -5.61 -29.59
N LEU A 202 13.93 -4.61 -28.69
CA LEU A 202 15.05 -3.66 -28.52
C LEU A 202 16.12 -4.14 -27.51
N PRO A 203 17.42 -3.94 -27.80
CA PRO A 203 18.50 -4.47 -26.98
C PRO A 203 18.51 -3.87 -25.56
N ARG A 204 18.52 -4.76 -24.56
CA ARG A 204 18.64 -4.48 -23.12
C ARG A 204 20.03 -3.94 -22.75
N ALA A 205 20.30 -2.68 -23.05
CA ALA A 205 21.53 -2.00 -22.62
C ALA A 205 21.18 -0.65 -21.97
N VAL A 206 20.73 -0.71 -20.71
CA VAL A 206 20.71 0.45 -19.82
C VAL A 206 21.43 0.04 -18.53
N GLU A 207 22.39 0.87 -18.15
CA GLU A 207 23.35 0.70 -17.05
C GLU A 207 22.62 0.48 -15.72
N GLN A 208 22.79 -0.71 -15.14
CA GLN A 208 21.92 -1.29 -14.13
C GLN A 208 22.36 -1.00 -12.67
N THR A 209 23.08 0.10 -12.40
CA THR A 209 23.87 0.25 -11.16
C THR A 209 23.46 1.36 -10.20
N SER A 210 22.44 2.20 -10.47
CA SER A 210 22.03 3.29 -9.56
C SER A 210 20.83 3.01 -8.66
N ASP A 211 19.89 2.14 -9.05
CA ASP A 211 18.52 2.19 -8.49
C ASP A 211 18.26 1.22 -7.32
N GLN A 212 19.10 0.20 -7.14
CA GLN A 212 18.97 -0.75 -6.02
C GLN A 212 19.22 -0.08 -4.65
N SER A 213 20.10 0.93 -4.61
CA SER A 213 20.38 1.73 -3.40
C SER A 213 19.13 2.49 -2.91
N LEU A 214 18.31 2.97 -3.85
CA LEU A 214 17.05 3.66 -3.57
C LEU A 214 16.00 2.68 -3.03
N ALA A 215 15.93 1.45 -3.56
CA ALA A 215 15.03 0.39 -3.07
C ALA A 215 15.27 0.09 -1.58
N TRP A 216 16.54 -0.13 -1.22
CA TRP A 216 16.94 -0.39 0.16
C TRP A 216 16.68 0.82 1.05
N THR A 217 16.96 2.03 0.57
CA THR A 217 16.69 3.27 1.31
C THR A 217 15.20 3.44 1.61
N ALA A 218 14.32 3.24 0.62
CA ALA A 218 12.88 3.32 0.81
C ALA A 218 12.38 2.23 1.78
N THR A 219 12.90 1.02 1.67
CA THR A 219 12.59 -0.11 2.57
C THR A 219 12.99 0.19 4.01
N ILE A 220 14.22 0.69 4.22
CA ILE A 220 14.73 1.07 5.54
C ILE A 220 13.91 2.22 6.12
N ALA A 221 13.59 3.24 5.31
CA ALA A 221 12.77 4.36 5.74
C ALA A 221 11.39 3.90 6.22
N LEU A 222 10.74 3.01 5.47
CA LEU A 222 9.45 2.43 5.89
C LEU A 222 9.60 1.60 7.17
N TYR A 223 10.64 0.77 7.27
CA TYR A 223 10.90 -0.02 8.48
C TYR A 223 11.08 0.87 9.72
N VAL A 224 11.80 1.99 9.58
CA VAL A 224 11.98 2.99 10.64
C VAL A 224 10.64 3.62 11.00
N VAL A 225 9.82 4.02 10.02
CA VAL A 225 8.48 4.58 10.27
C VAL A 225 7.59 3.59 11.03
N CYS A 226 7.52 2.32 10.57
CA CYS A 226 6.79 1.26 11.24
C CYS A 226 7.26 1.06 12.68
N SER A 227 8.58 0.99 12.89
CA SER A 227 9.20 0.79 14.20
C SER A 227 8.91 1.95 15.16
N VAL A 228 9.01 3.20 14.69
CA VAL A 228 8.69 4.39 15.48
C VAL A 228 7.21 4.42 15.85
N CYS A 229 6.31 4.17 14.90
CA CYS A 229 4.87 4.12 15.18
C CYS A 229 4.50 3.02 16.18
N LEU A 230 5.12 1.83 16.08
CA LEU A 230 4.93 0.74 17.05
C LEU A 230 5.50 1.10 18.42
N CYS A 231 6.69 1.71 18.48
CA CYS A 231 7.29 2.16 19.74
C CYS A 231 6.37 3.18 20.44
N VAL A 232 5.89 4.20 19.72
CA VAL A 232 4.94 5.19 20.24
C VAL A 232 3.65 4.52 20.70
N PHE A 233 3.14 3.53 19.96
CA PHE A 233 1.97 2.76 20.36
C PHE A 233 2.21 2.01 21.68
N VAL A 234 3.32 1.28 21.81
CA VAL A 234 3.67 0.51 23.01
C VAL A 234 3.84 1.44 24.21
N LEU A 235 4.56 2.56 24.06
CA LEU A 235 4.72 3.57 25.11
C LEU A 235 3.38 4.18 25.51
N SER A 236 2.47 4.42 24.56
CA SER A 236 1.12 4.93 24.86
C SER A 236 0.31 3.94 25.70
N GLN A 237 0.46 2.64 25.47
CA GLN A 237 -0.23 1.58 26.21
C GLN A 237 0.30 1.47 27.65
N PHE A 238 1.62 1.50 27.83
CA PHE A 238 2.21 1.49 29.19
C PHE A 238 1.76 2.71 30.01
N ARG A 239 1.67 3.90 29.40
CA ARG A 239 1.18 5.10 30.09
C ARG A 239 -0.31 5.02 30.46
N SER A 240 -1.12 4.27 29.72
CA SER A 240 -2.54 4.07 30.07
C SER A 240 -2.75 3.05 31.18
N GLU A 241 -1.90 2.04 31.32
CA GLU A 241 -1.98 1.04 32.40
C GLU A 241 -1.54 1.59 33.78
N GLN A 242 -0.80 2.72 33.80
CA GLN A 242 -0.36 3.37 35.03
C GLN A 242 -1.32 4.43 35.58
N LYS A 243 -2.47 4.67 34.94
CA LYS A 243 -3.50 5.62 35.37
C LYS A 243 -4.74 4.90 35.86
#